data_AF-A0A971Z8I6-F1
#
_entry.id   AF-A0A971Z8I6-F1
#
_cell.length_a   1.000
_cell.length_b   1.000
_cell.length_c   1.000
_cell.angle_alpha   90.00
_cell.angle_beta   90.00
_cell.angle_gamma   90.00
#
_symmetry.space_group_name_H-M   'P 1'
#
loop_
_entity.id
_entity.type
_entity.pdbx_description
1 polymer ?
#
loop_
_entity_poly.entity_id
_entity_poly.type
_entity_poly.pdbx_seq_one_letter_code
_entity_poly.pdbx_strand_id
1 'polypeptide(L)'
;MELGRIRDVANRIKENIKQVIVGKDLVIEHLLISLISSGHVLLEDVPGTGKTMLAKSLAKSLDCSFKRVQFTPDLLPSDLSGINYYNQKAGEFEFRPGPIFTNILLADEINRATPRTQSSLLECMEERQVTVDGQTRLLDQPFMVIATQNPVETQGTFPLPEAQLDRFLIKVDMGYPDTDEGIEILRRFKERNPLAEIGPVATKEEIIEAQQSYSKVYVSDDMLRYIVRIVEMTRQHGEVILGVSPRGSQALLKAAQVCAILRGRDFVSPDDIKEMARPVLGHRIILRNVMGKREGQLDAVIEQILKAVPVPSEDIPSQQEAQL
;
A
#
# COMPACT_ATOMS: atom_id res chain seq x y z
N MET A 1 5.70 12.98 -16.41
CA MET A 1 4.51 13.69 -15.92
C MET A 1 4.90 14.88 -15.05
N GLU A 2 4.23 16.02 -15.20
CA GLU A 2 4.36 17.15 -14.25
C GLU A 2 3.65 16.83 -12.92
N LEU A 3 4.15 17.36 -11.80
CA LEU A 3 3.62 17.04 -10.46
C LEU A 3 2.15 17.43 -10.29
N GLY A 4 1.73 18.58 -10.86
CA GLY A 4 0.33 19.00 -10.87
C GLY A 4 -0.57 17.99 -11.58
N ARG A 5 -0.12 17.43 -12.70
CA ARG A 5 -0.87 16.41 -13.44
C ARG A 5 -1.00 15.11 -12.63
N ILE A 6 0.03 14.71 -11.87
CA ILE A 6 -0.05 13.54 -10.98
C ILE A 6 -1.20 13.73 -9.96
N ARG A 7 -1.27 14.91 -9.35
CA ARG A 7 -2.34 15.27 -8.42
C ARG A 7 -3.72 15.20 -9.08
N ASP A 8 -3.86 15.73 -10.29
CA ASP A 8 -5.13 15.70 -11.02
C ASP A 8 -5.59 14.27 -11.30
N VAL A 9 -4.67 13.40 -11.72
CA VAL A 9 -4.96 11.98 -11.93
C VAL A 9 -5.38 11.31 -10.62
N ALA A 10 -4.65 11.54 -9.54
CA ALA A 10 -5.00 11.01 -8.22
C ALA A 10 -6.38 11.48 -7.74
N ASN A 11 -6.70 12.76 -7.92
CA ASN A 11 -8.00 13.33 -7.57
C ASN A 11 -9.14 12.71 -8.40
N ARG A 12 -8.97 12.56 -9.72
CA ARG A 12 -9.97 11.87 -10.57
C ARG A 12 -10.25 10.46 -10.07
N ILE A 13 -9.20 9.69 -9.76
CA ILE A 13 -9.33 8.33 -9.24
C ILE A 13 -10.03 8.35 -7.87
N LYS A 14 -9.62 9.25 -6.97
CA LYS A 14 -10.22 9.41 -5.63
C LYS A 14 -11.72 9.67 -5.74
N GLU A 15 -12.14 10.66 -6.53
CA GLU A 15 -13.54 11.01 -6.69
C GLU A 15 -14.35 9.89 -7.36
N ASN A 16 -13.76 9.13 -8.29
CA ASN A 16 -14.41 7.97 -8.88
C ASN A 16 -14.64 6.85 -7.84
N ILE A 17 -13.66 6.59 -6.98
CA ILE A 17 -13.79 5.60 -5.90
C ILE A 17 -14.82 6.04 -4.85
N LYS A 18 -14.88 7.34 -4.51
CA LYS A 18 -15.84 7.91 -3.55
C LYS A 18 -17.30 7.75 -3.96
N GLN A 19 -17.60 7.52 -5.23
CA GLN A 19 -18.96 7.17 -5.67
C GLN A 19 -19.40 5.82 -5.10
N VAL A 20 -18.45 4.90 -4.90
CA VAL A 20 -18.71 3.54 -4.41
C VAL A 20 -18.44 3.41 -2.91
N ILE A 21 -17.35 4.01 -2.43
CA ILE A 21 -16.88 3.90 -1.04
C ILE A 21 -17.27 5.15 -0.25
N VAL A 22 -17.87 4.95 0.92
CA VAL A 22 -18.32 6.01 1.83
C VAL A 22 -17.34 6.12 3.00
N GLY A 23 -16.94 7.33 3.39
CA GLY A 23 -16.27 7.57 4.67
C GLY A 23 -14.78 7.20 4.78
N LYS A 24 -14.19 6.61 3.74
CA LYS A 24 -12.83 6.05 3.79
C LYS A 24 -11.79 6.86 3.02
N ASP A 25 -11.90 8.19 3.08
CA ASP A 25 -11.04 9.11 2.32
C ASP A 25 -9.55 8.90 2.57
N LEU A 26 -9.14 8.74 3.84
CA LEU A 26 -7.75 8.50 4.20
C LEU A 26 -7.24 7.16 3.66
N VAL A 27 -8.07 6.10 3.70
CA VAL A 27 -7.69 4.78 3.16
C VAL A 27 -7.52 4.85 1.63
N ILE A 28 -8.39 5.60 0.95
CA ILE A 28 -8.26 5.85 -0.50
C ILE A 28 -6.96 6.62 -0.80
N GLU A 29 -6.64 7.66 -0.03
CA GLU A 29 -5.38 8.40 -0.19
C GLU A 29 -4.16 7.51 0.00
N HIS A 30 -4.15 6.65 1.02
CA HIS A 30 -3.07 5.68 1.24
C HIS A 30 -2.91 4.67 0.09
N LEU A 31 -4.02 4.22 -0.52
CA LEU A 31 -3.95 3.38 -1.71
C LEU A 31 -3.35 4.13 -2.90
N LEU A 32 -3.71 5.39 -3.10
CA LEU A 32 -3.15 6.23 -4.18
C LEU A 32 -1.67 6.51 -3.95
N ILE A 33 -1.26 6.82 -2.73
CA ILE A 33 0.15 6.98 -2.34
C ILE A 33 0.91 5.71 -2.68
N SER A 34 0.39 4.55 -2.31
CA SER A 34 1.03 3.26 -2.58
C SER A 34 1.09 2.95 -4.07
N LEU A 35 0.02 3.22 -4.83
CA LEU A 35 0.01 3.02 -6.27
C LEU A 35 1.06 3.88 -6.99
N ILE A 36 1.13 5.18 -6.68
CA ILE A 36 2.05 6.13 -7.33
C ILE A 36 3.50 5.88 -6.89
N SER A 37 3.73 5.40 -5.66
CA SER A 37 5.07 5.07 -5.17
C SER A 37 5.53 3.64 -5.54
N SER A 38 4.73 2.91 -6.34
CA SER A 38 4.95 1.50 -6.70
C SER A 38 5.03 0.55 -5.48
N GLY A 39 4.31 0.88 -4.40
CA GLY A 39 4.22 0.10 -3.17
C GLY A 39 2.99 -0.79 -3.06
N HIS A 40 2.98 -1.62 -2.02
CA HIS A 40 1.88 -2.53 -1.67
C HIS A 40 1.20 -2.11 -0.39
N VAL A 41 -0.07 -2.50 -0.23
CA VAL A 41 -0.88 -2.15 0.94
C VAL A 41 -1.35 -3.39 1.66
N LEU A 42 -1.25 -3.37 2.99
CA LEU A 42 -1.83 -4.35 3.89
C LEU A 42 -3.02 -3.72 4.63
N LEU A 43 -4.21 -4.25 4.39
CA LEU A 43 -5.45 -3.81 5.00
C LEU A 43 -5.81 -4.73 6.17
N GLU A 44 -5.65 -4.26 7.40
CA GLU A 44 -6.19 -4.92 8.58
C GLU A 44 -7.64 -4.52 8.78
N ASP A 45 -8.53 -5.50 8.98
CA ASP A 45 -9.88 -5.26 9.49
C ASP A 45 -10.62 -6.57 9.70
N VAL A 46 -11.78 -6.44 10.32
CA VAL A 46 -12.81 -7.47 10.41
C VAL A 46 -13.59 -7.64 9.10
N PRO A 47 -14.24 -8.80 8.90
CA PRO A 47 -15.02 -9.07 7.70
C PRO A 47 -16.15 -8.05 7.47
N GLY A 48 -16.44 -7.75 6.19
CA GLY A 48 -17.59 -6.94 5.81
C GLY A 48 -17.36 -5.43 5.72
N THR A 49 -16.14 -4.94 5.88
CA THR A 49 -15.84 -3.48 5.86
C THR A 49 -15.62 -2.89 4.46
N GLY A 50 -15.89 -3.65 3.39
CA GLY A 50 -15.85 -3.14 2.02
C GLY A 50 -14.46 -3.18 1.34
N LYS A 51 -13.46 -3.84 1.92
CA LYS A 51 -12.10 -4.00 1.34
C LYS A 51 -12.12 -4.46 -0.12
N THR A 52 -12.91 -5.50 -0.40
CA THR A 52 -13.08 -6.04 -1.75
C THR A 52 -13.69 -5.02 -2.70
N MET A 53 -14.63 -4.21 -2.20
CA MET A 53 -15.23 -3.13 -2.99
C MET A 53 -14.22 -2.03 -3.25
N LEU A 54 -13.41 -1.65 -2.27
CA LEU A 54 -12.36 -0.64 -2.40
C LEU A 54 -11.33 -1.04 -3.45
N ALA A 55 -10.79 -2.26 -3.36
CA ALA A 55 -9.82 -2.78 -4.33
C ALA A 55 -10.41 -2.88 -5.75
N LYS A 56 -11.65 -3.35 -5.90
CA LYS A 56 -12.35 -3.39 -7.19
C LYS A 56 -12.62 -1.99 -7.74
N SER A 57 -12.97 -1.03 -6.87
CA SER A 57 -13.24 0.36 -7.28
C SER A 57 -11.98 1.05 -7.76
N LEU A 58 -10.85 0.83 -7.07
CA LEU A 58 -9.55 1.30 -7.53
C LEU A 58 -9.22 0.71 -8.90
N ALA A 59 -9.32 -0.62 -9.05
CA ALA A 59 -9.00 -1.27 -10.31
C ALA A 59 -9.92 -0.85 -11.45
N LYS A 60 -11.22 -0.65 -11.21
CA LYS A 60 -12.16 -0.12 -12.23
C LYS A 60 -11.94 1.34 -12.57
N SER A 61 -11.40 2.13 -11.65
CA SER A 61 -11.04 3.53 -11.89
C SER A 61 -9.80 3.67 -12.76
N LEU A 62 -9.03 2.58 -12.89
CA LEU A 62 -7.86 2.47 -13.74
C LEU A 62 -8.21 1.62 -14.97
N ASP A 63 -7.57 1.87 -16.10
CA ASP A 63 -7.61 0.93 -17.23
C ASP A 63 -6.65 -0.26 -16.98
N CYS A 64 -6.90 -0.99 -15.89
CA CYS A 64 -6.02 -2.02 -15.34
C CYS A 64 -6.76 -3.34 -15.17
N SER A 65 -6.04 -4.45 -15.35
CA SER A 65 -6.55 -5.78 -15.01
C SER A 65 -6.65 -5.96 -13.48
N PHE A 66 -7.65 -6.72 -13.05
CA PHE A 66 -7.89 -7.07 -11.66
C PHE A 66 -8.02 -8.57 -11.47
N LYS A 67 -7.37 -9.10 -10.43
CA LYS A 67 -7.62 -10.45 -9.92
C LYS A 67 -7.80 -10.43 -8.41
N ARG A 68 -8.64 -11.32 -7.92
CA ARG A 68 -8.82 -11.60 -6.50
C ARG A 68 -8.41 -13.05 -6.24
N VAL A 69 -7.62 -13.26 -5.19
CA VAL A 69 -7.27 -14.58 -4.68
C VAL A 69 -7.65 -14.63 -3.23
N GLN A 70 -8.40 -15.66 -2.86
CA GLN A 70 -8.65 -16.00 -1.47
C GLN A 70 -7.49 -16.89 -0.99
N PHE A 71 -6.79 -16.48 0.05
CA PHE A 71 -5.76 -17.29 0.64
C PHE A 71 -6.40 -18.32 1.57
N THR A 72 -6.11 -19.58 1.30
CA THR A 72 -6.62 -20.73 2.05
C THR A 72 -5.44 -21.63 2.45
N PRO A 73 -5.59 -22.49 3.47
CA PRO A 73 -4.49 -23.35 3.94
C PRO A 73 -3.95 -24.32 2.88
N ASP A 74 -4.77 -24.66 1.88
CA ASP A 74 -4.47 -25.57 0.78
C ASP A 74 -3.91 -24.87 -0.48
N LEU A 75 -3.93 -23.53 -0.52
CA LEU A 75 -3.44 -22.76 -1.66
C LEU A 75 -1.94 -23.00 -1.88
N LEU A 76 -1.56 -23.46 -3.07
CA LEU A 76 -0.17 -23.74 -3.43
C LEU A 76 0.49 -22.50 -4.07
N PRO A 77 1.83 -22.37 -3.97
CA PRO A 77 2.57 -21.33 -4.69
C PRO A 77 2.28 -21.34 -6.21
N SER A 78 2.13 -22.53 -6.80
CA SER A 78 1.81 -22.70 -8.22
C SER A 78 0.43 -22.18 -8.62
N ASP A 79 -0.53 -22.14 -7.68
CA ASP A 79 -1.85 -21.57 -7.94
C ASP A 79 -1.79 -20.04 -8.04
N LEU A 80 -0.74 -19.42 -7.48
CA LEU A 80 -0.45 -18.00 -7.62
C LEU A 80 0.40 -17.72 -8.86
N SER A 81 1.49 -18.47 -9.04
CA SER A 81 2.46 -18.24 -10.13
C SER A 81 2.01 -18.79 -11.48
N GLY A 82 1.10 -19.74 -11.51
CA GLY A 82 0.74 -20.47 -12.72
C GLY A 82 1.57 -21.73 -12.90
N ILE A 83 1.15 -22.53 -13.88
CA ILE A 83 1.67 -23.88 -14.16
C ILE A 83 1.91 -24.07 -15.64
N ASN A 84 2.88 -24.91 -15.99
CA ASN A 84 2.98 -25.47 -17.33
C ASN A 84 2.10 -26.72 -17.40
N TYR A 85 1.19 -26.75 -18.36
CA TYR A 85 0.31 -27.89 -18.58
C TYR A 85 0.53 -28.47 -19.97
N TYR A 86 0.40 -29.78 -20.12
CA TYR A 86 0.58 -30.42 -21.42
C TYR A 86 -0.67 -30.23 -22.29
N ASN A 87 -0.54 -29.44 -23.36
CA ASN A 87 -1.61 -29.21 -24.32
C ASN A 87 -1.60 -30.36 -25.35
N GLN A 88 -2.50 -31.33 -25.18
CA GLN A 88 -2.59 -32.52 -26.04
C GLN A 88 -2.81 -32.20 -27.53
N LYS A 89 -3.45 -31.06 -27.85
CA LYS A 89 -3.69 -30.67 -29.25
C LYS A 89 -2.42 -30.15 -29.92
N ALA A 90 -1.58 -29.44 -29.18
CA ALA A 90 -0.34 -28.86 -29.67
C ALA A 90 0.87 -29.82 -29.50
N GLY A 91 0.76 -30.80 -28.59
CA GLY A 91 1.85 -31.74 -28.29
C GLY A 91 2.98 -31.10 -27.48
N GLU A 92 2.73 -29.97 -26.83
CA GLU A 92 3.73 -29.20 -26.09
C GLU A 92 3.22 -28.75 -24.72
N PHE A 93 4.15 -28.40 -23.83
CA PHE A 93 3.82 -27.77 -22.55
C PHE A 93 3.55 -26.28 -22.75
N GLU A 94 2.37 -25.83 -22.37
CA GLU A 94 1.94 -24.44 -22.46
C GLU A 94 1.85 -23.82 -21.05
N PHE A 95 2.34 -22.59 -20.91
CA PHE A 95 2.25 -21.87 -19.65
C PHE A 95 0.86 -21.27 -19.46
N ARG A 96 0.20 -21.63 -18.37
CA ARG A 96 -1.03 -21.00 -17.93
C ARG A 96 -0.72 -20.00 -16.81
N PRO A 97 -0.83 -18.69 -17.05
CA PRO A 97 -0.51 -17.69 -16.04
C PRO A 97 -1.45 -17.78 -14.84
N GLY A 98 -0.87 -17.68 -13.65
CA GLY A 98 -1.62 -17.56 -12.41
C GLY A 98 -2.20 -16.15 -12.20
N PRO A 99 -2.98 -15.95 -11.13
CA PRO A 99 -3.66 -14.69 -10.84
C PRO A 99 -2.73 -13.51 -10.56
N ILE A 100 -1.44 -13.73 -10.25
CA ILE A 100 -0.48 -12.65 -10.05
C ILE A 100 -0.14 -11.88 -11.33
N PHE A 101 -0.41 -12.46 -12.51
CA PHE A 101 -0.29 -11.78 -13.80
C PHE A 101 -1.49 -10.85 -14.01
N THR A 102 -1.50 -9.76 -13.25
CA THR A 102 -2.51 -8.72 -13.27
C THR A 102 -1.88 -7.39 -12.84
N ASN A 103 -2.60 -6.27 -12.95
CA ASN A 103 -2.11 -4.98 -12.49
C ASN A 103 -2.47 -4.74 -11.02
N ILE A 104 -3.70 -5.06 -10.63
CA ILE A 104 -4.18 -4.95 -9.25
C ILE A 104 -4.59 -6.33 -8.73
N LEU A 105 -3.87 -6.84 -7.74
CA LEU A 105 -4.15 -8.10 -7.07
C LEU A 105 -4.72 -7.85 -5.67
N LEU A 106 -5.92 -8.35 -5.41
CA LEU A 106 -6.46 -8.47 -4.06
C LEU A 106 -6.11 -9.85 -3.49
N ALA A 107 -5.22 -9.89 -2.50
CA ALA A 107 -4.84 -11.09 -1.76
C ALA A 107 -5.59 -11.14 -0.42
N ASP A 108 -6.74 -11.80 -0.42
CA ASP A 108 -7.66 -11.80 0.73
C ASP A 108 -7.24 -12.84 1.78
N GLU A 109 -7.18 -12.45 3.05
CA GLU A 109 -6.81 -13.29 4.20
C GLU A 109 -5.43 -13.95 4.05
N ILE A 110 -4.41 -13.15 3.69
CA ILE A 110 -3.04 -13.64 3.42
C ILE A 110 -2.48 -14.49 4.58
N ASN A 111 -2.91 -14.21 5.80
CA ASN A 111 -2.54 -14.95 7.01
C ASN A 111 -3.15 -16.35 7.09
N ARG A 112 -4.01 -16.80 6.16
CA ARG A 112 -4.56 -18.18 6.16
C ARG A 112 -3.75 -19.17 5.33
N ALA A 113 -2.92 -18.69 4.41
CA ALA A 113 -2.07 -19.59 3.62
C ALA A 113 -0.80 -19.97 4.36
N THR A 114 -0.19 -21.08 3.95
CA THR A 114 1.08 -21.52 4.51
C THR A 114 2.20 -20.49 4.29
N PRO A 115 3.24 -20.47 5.16
CA PRO A 115 4.38 -19.56 5.00
C PRO A 115 5.07 -19.64 3.62
N ARG A 116 5.04 -20.82 2.98
CA ARG A 116 5.60 -21.03 1.64
C ARG A 116 4.82 -20.25 0.58
N THR A 117 3.50 -20.31 0.61
CA THR A 117 2.61 -19.59 -0.32
C THR A 117 2.63 -18.08 -0.07
N GLN A 118 2.71 -17.66 1.19
CA GLN A 118 2.94 -16.24 1.53
C GLN A 118 4.27 -15.75 0.94
N SER A 119 5.35 -16.52 1.12
CA SER A 119 6.68 -16.16 0.61
C SER A 119 6.70 -16.04 -0.92
N SER A 120 6.00 -16.91 -1.65
CA SER A 120 5.94 -16.80 -3.12
C SER A 120 5.26 -15.51 -3.59
N LEU A 121 4.18 -15.07 -2.93
CA LEU A 121 3.56 -13.79 -3.27
C LEU A 121 4.51 -12.61 -2.99
N LEU A 122 5.19 -12.65 -1.84
CA LEU A 122 6.09 -11.58 -1.39
C LEU A 122 7.36 -11.47 -2.24
N GLU A 123 7.85 -12.59 -2.77
CA GLU A 123 8.92 -12.61 -3.77
C GLU A 123 8.47 -11.92 -5.05
N CYS A 124 7.27 -12.22 -5.55
CA CYS A 124 6.70 -11.57 -6.73
C CYS A 124 6.49 -10.06 -6.52
N MET A 125 6.14 -9.65 -5.29
CA MET A 125 6.03 -8.25 -4.90
C MET A 125 7.38 -7.52 -4.98
N GLU A 126 8.46 -8.14 -4.53
CA GLU A 126 9.79 -7.51 -4.51
C GLU A 126 10.42 -7.52 -5.92
N GLU A 127 10.44 -8.69 -6.57
CA GLU A 127 11.21 -8.92 -7.79
C GLU A 127 10.45 -8.52 -9.07
N ARG A 128 9.14 -8.25 -8.97
CA ARG A 128 8.26 -7.91 -10.10
C ARG A 128 8.31 -8.95 -11.25
N GLN A 129 8.68 -10.18 -10.92
CA GLN A 129 8.84 -11.28 -11.87
C GLN A 129 8.58 -12.61 -11.18
N VAL A 130 8.37 -13.64 -11.99
CA VAL A 130 8.04 -15.00 -11.57
C VAL A 130 8.86 -15.97 -12.39
N THR A 131 9.47 -16.95 -11.75
CA THR A 131 10.18 -18.02 -12.46
C THR A 131 9.45 -19.35 -12.30
N VAL A 132 9.00 -19.93 -13.41
CA VAL A 132 8.35 -21.25 -13.46
C VAL A 132 9.14 -22.14 -14.42
N ASP A 133 9.56 -23.31 -13.96
CA ASP A 133 10.36 -24.28 -14.73
C ASP A 133 11.57 -23.68 -15.46
N GLY A 134 12.29 -22.78 -14.77
CA GLY A 134 13.48 -22.11 -15.29
C GLY A 134 13.22 -20.96 -16.27
N GLN A 135 11.97 -20.65 -16.60
CA GLN A 135 11.60 -19.49 -17.41
C GLN A 135 11.09 -18.35 -16.53
N THR A 136 11.82 -17.23 -16.54
CA THR A 136 11.43 -16.00 -15.85
C THR A 136 10.46 -15.18 -16.69
N ARG A 137 9.40 -14.68 -16.07
CA ARG A 137 8.34 -13.87 -16.68
C ARG A 137 8.14 -12.61 -15.85
N LEU A 138 8.18 -11.46 -16.50
CA LEU A 138 7.91 -10.17 -15.87
C LEU A 138 6.41 -9.98 -15.62
N LEU A 139 6.08 -9.32 -14.51
CA LEU A 139 4.71 -8.90 -14.21
C LEU A 139 4.38 -7.61 -14.97
N ASP A 140 3.11 -7.45 -15.31
CA ASP A 140 2.62 -6.27 -16.04
C ASP A 140 2.66 -5.02 -15.15
N GLN A 141 2.92 -3.85 -15.73
CA GLN A 141 3.00 -2.59 -15.00
C GLN A 141 1.74 -1.73 -15.23
N PRO A 142 1.24 -1.03 -14.20
CA PRO A 142 1.66 -1.09 -12.80
C PRO A 142 1.27 -2.42 -12.14
N PHE A 143 2.03 -2.87 -11.14
CA PHE A 143 1.68 -4.03 -10.31
C PHE A 143 1.54 -3.63 -8.84
N MET A 144 0.33 -3.73 -8.30
CA MET A 144 -0.01 -3.44 -6.91
C MET A 144 -0.71 -4.64 -6.28
N VAL A 145 -0.30 -4.96 -5.05
CA VAL A 145 -0.95 -5.98 -4.22
C VAL A 145 -1.62 -5.25 -3.07
N ILE A 146 -2.91 -5.50 -2.92
CA ILE A 146 -3.71 -5.11 -1.75
C ILE A 146 -3.96 -6.41 -0.99
N ALA A 147 -3.19 -6.64 0.07
CA ALA A 147 -3.36 -7.79 0.93
C ALA A 147 -4.32 -7.46 2.07
N THR A 148 -5.09 -8.44 2.55
CA THR A 148 -5.93 -8.29 3.74
C THR A 148 -5.54 -9.34 4.78
N GLN A 149 -5.67 -8.99 6.05
CA GLN A 149 -5.57 -9.96 7.14
C GLN A 149 -6.61 -9.65 8.21
N ASN A 150 -7.18 -10.70 8.79
CA ASN A 150 -8.10 -10.60 9.90
C ASN A 150 -7.32 -10.84 11.21
N PRO A 151 -7.16 -9.83 12.08
CA PRO A 151 -6.39 -9.96 13.31
C PRO A 151 -7.09 -10.81 14.40
N VAL A 152 -8.40 -11.04 14.27
CA VAL A 152 -9.20 -11.75 15.30
C VAL A 152 -9.13 -13.27 15.15
N GLU A 153 -8.90 -13.76 13.92
CA GLU A 153 -8.82 -15.20 13.64
C GLU A 153 -7.46 -15.77 14.05
N THR A 154 -7.47 -16.53 15.16
CA THR A 154 -6.27 -17.17 15.73
C THR A 154 -6.15 -18.65 15.38
N GLN A 155 -7.22 -19.31 14.95
CA GLN A 155 -7.18 -20.72 14.56
C GLN A 155 -6.94 -20.87 13.06
N GLY A 156 -5.93 -21.65 12.68
CA GLY A 156 -5.62 -21.94 11.29
C GLY A 156 -4.99 -20.76 10.54
N THR A 157 -4.40 -19.80 11.25
CA THR A 157 -3.69 -18.66 10.66
C THR A 157 -2.19 -18.72 10.93
N PHE A 158 -1.41 -18.27 9.95
CA PHE A 158 0.03 -18.11 9.95
C PHE A 158 0.34 -16.61 9.87
N PRO A 159 0.74 -15.96 10.98
CA PRO A 159 1.04 -14.53 10.97
C PRO A 159 2.25 -14.26 10.08
N LEU A 160 2.21 -13.14 9.35
CA LEU A 160 3.34 -12.69 8.55
C LEU A 160 4.52 -12.33 9.47
N PRO A 161 5.70 -12.93 9.29
CA PRO A 161 6.92 -12.48 9.94
C PRO A 161 7.22 -11.01 9.65
N GLU A 162 7.95 -10.36 10.53
CA GLU A 162 8.26 -8.94 10.47
C GLU A 162 9.05 -8.58 9.19
N ALA A 163 9.95 -9.47 8.76
CA ALA A 163 10.67 -9.34 7.48
C ALA A 163 9.75 -9.41 6.24
N GLN A 164 8.57 -10.01 6.37
CA GLN A 164 7.55 -10.07 5.32
C GLN A 164 6.67 -8.82 5.36
N LEU A 165 6.26 -8.37 6.54
CA LEU A 165 5.53 -7.12 6.72
C LEU A 165 6.28 -5.91 6.16
N ASP A 166 7.61 -5.87 6.29
CA ASP A 166 8.47 -4.79 5.77
C ASP A 166 8.33 -4.56 4.24
N ARG A 167 7.82 -5.54 3.48
CA ARG A 167 7.57 -5.42 2.02
C ARG A 167 6.30 -4.64 1.68
N PHE A 168 5.40 -4.44 2.64
CA PHE A 168 4.25 -3.56 2.45
C PHE A 168 4.68 -2.12 2.73
N LEU A 169 4.36 -1.21 1.81
CA LEU A 169 4.67 0.20 1.99
C LEU A 169 3.83 0.77 3.14
N ILE A 170 2.52 0.55 3.05
CA ILE A 170 1.52 1.06 3.98
C ILE A 170 0.75 -0.10 4.59
N LYS A 171 0.51 -0.01 5.89
CA LYS A 171 -0.46 -0.82 6.62
C LYS A 171 -1.51 0.08 7.26
N VAL A 172 -2.77 -0.17 6.98
CA VAL A 172 -3.89 0.65 7.45
C VAL A 172 -5.09 -0.18 7.87
N ASP A 173 -5.81 0.37 8.84
CA ASP A 173 -7.07 -0.15 9.35
C ASP A 173 -8.23 0.53 8.63
N MET A 174 -9.21 -0.25 8.17
CA MET A 174 -10.36 0.31 7.46
C MET A 174 -11.51 0.68 8.43
N GLY A 175 -11.72 -0.12 9.47
CA GLY A 175 -12.71 0.08 10.52
C GLY A 175 -14.16 0.02 10.01
N TYR A 176 -15.11 -0.18 10.94
CA TYR A 176 -16.53 -0.06 10.61
C TYR A 176 -16.89 1.37 10.20
N PRO A 177 -17.88 1.55 9.31
CA PRO A 177 -18.44 2.86 9.06
C PRO A 177 -19.16 3.38 10.31
N ASP A 178 -19.19 4.70 10.49
CA ASP A 178 -20.04 5.31 11.50
C ASP A 178 -21.54 5.21 11.13
N THR A 179 -22.42 5.78 11.96
CA THR A 179 -23.87 5.68 11.74
C THR A 179 -24.30 6.39 10.45
N ASP A 180 -23.75 7.56 10.17
CA ASP A 180 -24.13 8.37 9.01
C ASP A 180 -23.55 7.76 7.72
N GLU A 181 -22.30 7.29 7.77
CA GLU A 181 -21.66 6.50 6.72
C GLU A 181 -22.46 5.22 6.43
N GLY A 182 -22.92 4.52 7.47
CA GLY A 182 -23.75 3.32 7.36
C GLY A 182 -25.09 3.59 6.68
N ILE A 183 -25.77 4.68 7.05
CA ILE A 183 -27.01 5.11 6.39
C ILE A 183 -26.76 5.43 4.91
N GLU A 184 -25.67 6.11 4.58
CA GLU A 184 -25.32 6.46 3.21
C GLU A 184 -24.97 5.22 2.37
N ILE A 185 -24.27 4.24 2.95
CA ILE A 185 -24.05 2.93 2.32
C ILE A 185 -25.40 2.28 2.01
N LEU A 186 -26.33 2.23 2.97
CA LEU A 186 -27.65 1.65 2.75
C LEU A 186 -28.41 2.39 1.63
N ARG A 187 -28.36 3.72 1.58
CA ARG A 187 -29.00 4.52 0.53
C ARG A 187 -28.44 4.20 -0.86
N ARG A 188 -27.11 4.17 -1.01
CA ARG A 188 -26.45 3.92 -2.30
C ARG A 188 -26.72 2.53 -2.84
N PHE A 189 -26.71 1.52 -1.98
CA PHE A 189 -26.86 0.12 -2.37
C PHE A 189 -28.31 -0.37 -2.41
N LYS A 190 -29.29 0.46 -2.01
CA LYS A 190 -30.72 0.09 -1.99
C LYS A 190 -31.28 -0.20 -3.38
N GLU A 191 -30.91 0.62 -4.38
CA GLU A 191 -31.55 0.59 -5.70
C GLU A 191 -30.58 0.24 -6.83
N ARG A 192 -29.29 0.43 -6.63
CA ARG A 192 -28.27 0.27 -7.67
C ARG A 192 -27.01 -0.39 -7.13
N ASN A 193 -26.16 -0.84 -8.05
CA ASN A 193 -24.80 -1.27 -7.74
C ASN A 193 -23.83 -0.18 -8.21
N PRO A 194 -23.35 0.72 -7.33
CA PRO A 194 -22.47 1.82 -7.70
C PRO A 194 -21.20 1.36 -8.43
N LEU A 195 -20.71 0.16 -8.11
CA LEU A 195 -19.54 -0.42 -8.75
C LEU A 195 -19.77 -0.68 -10.26
N ALA A 196 -21.02 -0.92 -10.68
CA ALA A 196 -21.36 -1.11 -12.08
C ALA A 196 -21.40 0.19 -12.89
N GLU A 197 -21.57 1.33 -12.21
CA GLU A 197 -21.72 2.65 -12.84
C GLU A 197 -20.37 3.35 -13.08
N ILE A 198 -19.34 3.00 -12.31
CA ILE A 198 -18.00 3.56 -12.51
C ILE A 198 -17.24 2.90 -13.67
N GLY A 199 -16.48 3.70 -14.39
CA GLY A 199 -15.57 3.29 -15.46
C GLY A 199 -14.14 3.83 -15.23
N PRO A 200 -13.20 3.48 -16.12
CA PRO A 200 -11.82 3.94 -16.01
C PRO A 200 -11.76 5.46 -16.19
N VAL A 201 -11.10 6.13 -15.26
CA VAL A 201 -10.84 7.57 -15.29
C VAL A 201 -9.37 7.90 -15.46
N ALA A 202 -8.46 6.93 -15.31
CA ALA A 202 -7.04 7.07 -15.59
C ALA A 202 -6.50 5.84 -16.33
N THR A 203 -5.56 6.04 -17.24
CA THR A 203 -4.95 4.91 -17.97
C THR A 203 -3.77 4.33 -17.19
N LYS A 204 -3.36 3.10 -17.54
CA LYS A 204 -2.15 2.49 -16.95
C LYS A 204 -0.89 3.31 -17.23
N GLU A 205 -0.79 3.93 -18.41
CA GLU A 205 0.34 4.77 -18.82
C GLU A 205 0.45 6.01 -17.93
N GLU A 206 -0.68 6.65 -17.59
CA GLU A 206 -0.68 7.80 -16.66
C GLU A 206 -0.12 7.41 -15.29
N ILE A 207 -0.43 6.20 -14.80
CA ILE A 207 0.12 5.69 -13.54
C ILE A 207 1.61 5.38 -13.66
N ILE A 208 2.06 4.76 -14.74
CA ILE A 208 3.48 4.47 -14.98
C ILE A 208 4.29 5.78 -15.05
N GLU A 209 3.79 6.79 -15.76
CA GLU A 209 4.44 8.09 -15.81
C GLU A 209 4.50 8.78 -14.45
N ALA A 210 3.45 8.65 -13.63
CA ALA A 210 3.42 9.14 -12.25
C ALA A 210 4.47 8.44 -11.38
N GLN A 211 4.58 7.11 -11.48
CA GLN A 211 5.59 6.29 -10.79
C GLN A 211 7.02 6.68 -11.14
N GLN A 212 7.27 7.13 -12.38
CA GLN A 212 8.59 7.60 -12.81
C GLN A 212 8.88 9.05 -12.42
N SER A 213 7.85 9.84 -12.09
CA SER A 213 7.99 11.30 -11.92
C SER A 213 7.87 11.77 -10.48
N TYR A 214 7.26 11.00 -9.56
CA TYR A 214 7.06 11.44 -8.17
C TYR A 214 8.38 11.73 -7.43
N SER A 215 9.46 11.04 -7.80
CA SER A 215 10.78 11.21 -7.18
C SER A 215 11.41 12.58 -7.46
N LYS A 216 10.86 13.36 -8.40
CA LYS A 216 11.29 14.73 -8.71
C LYS A 216 10.83 15.76 -7.68
N VAL A 217 9.94 15.40 -6.74
CA VAL A 217 9.57 16.26 -5.61
C VAL A 217 10.82 16.59 -4.81
N TYR A 218 11.04 17.87 -4.57
CA TYR A 218 12.20 18.35 -3.84
C TYR A 218 12.18 17.87 -2.39
N VAL A 219 13.32 17.38 -1.92
CA VAL A 219 13.53 16.97 -0.53
C VAL A 219 14.86 17.57 -0.08
N SER A 220 14.81 18.49 0.87
CA SER A 220 16.02 19.11 1.41
C SER A 220 16.82 18.12 2.25
N ASP A 221 18.12 18.35 2.39
CA ASP A 221 18.98 17.56 3.27
C ASP A 221 18.45 17.53 4.72
N ASP A 222 17.81 18.61 5.16
CA ASP A 222 17.22 18.67 6.51
C ASP A 222 16.00 17.77 6.66
N MET A 223 15.18 17.62 5.61
CA MET A 223 14.10 16.63 5.61
C MET A 223 14.66 15.20 5.58
N LEU A 224 15.73 14.95 4.83
CA LEU A 224 16.40 13.64 4.84
C LEU A 224 16.96 13.31 6.23
N ARG A 225 17.63 14.27 6.88
CA ARG A 225 18.10 14.15 8.27
C ARG A 225 16.95 13.94 9.24
N TYR A 226 15.82 14.63 9.04
CA TYR A 226 14.63 14.48 9.87
C TYR A 226 14.05 13.06 9.79
N ILE A 227 13.90 12.50 8.60
CA ILE A 227 13.46 11.11 8.38
C ILE A 227 14.42 10.12 9.07
N VAL A 228 15.72 10.29 8.89
CA VAL A 228 16.74 9.42 9.51
C VAL A 228 16.65 9.49 11.03
N ARG A 229 16.54 10.70 11.62
CA ARG A 229 16.41 10.88 13.06
C ARG A 229 15.16 10.23 13.63
N ILE A 230 14.02 10.33 12.96
CA ILE A 230 12.79 9.62 13.36
C ILE A 230 13.05 8.11 13.42
N VAL A 231 13.63 7.54 12.37
CA VAL A 231 13.93 6.11 12.30
C VAL A 231 14.94 5.68 13.36
N GLU A 232 16.00 6.46 13.61
CA GLU A 232 16.97 6.19 14.67
C GLU A 232 16.33 6.22 16.05
N MET A 233 15.44 7.19 16.32
CA MET A 233 14.71 7.26 17.58
C MET A 233 13.84 6.02 17.82
N THR A 234 13.27 5.41 16.78
CA THR A 234 12.54 4.12 16.96
C THR A 234 13.44 3.02 17.49
N ARG A 235 14.74 3.01 17.17
CA ARG A 235 15.70 1.98 17.63
C ARG A 235 16.24 2.27 19.03
N GLN A 236 16.18 3.53 19.46
CA GLN A 236 16.67 3.98 20.77
C GLN A 236 15.55 4.03 21.82
N HIS A 237 14.28 3.96 21.40
CA HIS A 237 13.14 4.04 22.29
C HIS A 237 13.06 2.84 23.24
N GLY A 238 12.95 3.08 24.55
CA GLY A 238 13.01 2.02 25.58
C GLY A 238 11.91 0.96 25.48
N GLU A 239 10.75 1.33 24.91
CA GLU A 239 9.63 0.41 24.71
C GLU A 239 9.74 -0.43 23.42
N VAL A 240 10.74 -0.19 22.57
CA VAL A 240 10.92 -0.87 21.29
C VAL A 240 11.97 -1.99 21.42
N ILE A 241 11.64 -3.19 20.94
CA ILE A 241 12.58 -4.31 20.76
C ILE A 241 13.30 -4.17 19.42
N LEU A 242 12.53 -3.95 18.36
CA LEU A 242 13.02 -3.84 17.00
C LEU A 242 12.46 -2.57 16.39
N GLY A 243 13.35 -1.61 16.12
CA GLY A 243 13.02 -0.38 15.43
C GLY A 243 13.06 -0.55 13.91
N VAL A 244 12.74 0.54 13.22
CA VAL A 244 12.55 0.57 11.77
C VAL A 244 13.88 0.34 11.03
N SER A 245 13.85 -0.44 9.94
CA SER A 245 15.01 -0.72 9.07
C SER A 245 15.36 0.46 8.14
N PRO A 246 16.54 0.46 7.46
CA PRO A 246 16.81 1.42 6.38
C PRO A 246 15.83 1.35 5.21
N ARG A 247 15.15 0.21 5.00
CA ARG A 247 14.06 0.13 4.01
C ARG A 247 12.87 0.95 4.45
N GLY A 248 12.58 0.99 5.76
CA GLY A 248 11.53 1.83 6.32
C GLY A 248 11.77 3.33 6.15
N SER A 249 13.02 3.82 6.20
CA SER A 249 13.31 5.24 5.89
C SER A 249 13.07 5.56 4.41
N GLN A 250 13.45 4.67 3.49
CA GLN A 250 13.16 4.82 2.06
C GLN A 250 11.66 4.79 1.78
N ALA A 251 10.93 3.89 2.44
CA ALA A 251 9.48 3.80 2.38
C ALA A 251 8.81 5.11 2.82
N LEU A 252 9.26 5.68 3.95
CA LEU A 252 8.74 6.94 4.47
C LEU A 252 9.01 8.11 3.52
N LEU A 253 10.22 8.18 2.96
CA LEU A 253 10.58 9.20 1.97
C LEU A 253 9.65 9.15 0.74
N LYS A 254 9.48 7.96 0.13
CA LYS A 254 8.60 7.79 -1.04
C LYS A 254 7.16 8.20 -0.73
N ALA A 255 6.64 7.74 0.41
CA ALA A 255 5.30 8.07 0.85
C ALA A 255 5.12 9.59 1.08
N ALA A 256 6.09 10.25 1.72
CA ALA A 256 6.06 11.68 1.96
C ALA A 256 6.13 12.50 0.67
N GLN A 257 6.95 12.10 -0.32
CA GLN A 257 6.99 12.76 -1.64
C GLN A 257 5.64 12.71 -2.35
N VAL A 258 4.98 11.55 -2.36
CA VAL A 258 3.65 11.44 -2.98
C VAL A 258 2.61 12.19 -2.16
N CYS A 259 2.68 12.15 -0.82
CA CYS A 259 1.81 12.94 0.04
C CYS A 259 1.89 14.44 -0.31
N ALA A 260 3.11 15.00 -0.43
CA ALA A 260 3.33 16.38 -0.83
C ALA A 260 2.64 16.72 -2.17
N ILE A 261 2.75 15.84 -3.17
CA ILE A 261 2.06 16.00 -4.47
C ILE A 261 0.54 16.06 -4.29
N LEU A 262 -0.05 15.15 -3.50
CA LEU A 262 -1.50 15.13 -3.26
C LEU A 262 -1.97 16.39 -2.54
N ARG A 263 -1.13 16.93 -1.66
CA ARG A 263 -1.34 18.23 -0.98
C ARG A 263 -1.09 19.43 -1.91
N GLY A 264 -0.58 19.22 -3.12
CA GLY A 264 -0.37 20.26 -4.12
C GLY A 264 0.98 20.98 -4.03
N ARG A 265 1.97 20.37 -3.38
CA ARG A 265 3.33 20.89 -3.23
C ARG A 265 4.31 20.08 -4.07
N ASP A 266 5.37 20.75 -4.49
CA ASP A 266 6.52 20.19 -5.20
C ASP A 266 7.74 19.98 -4.28
N PHE A 267 7.58 20.18 -2.97
CA PHE A 267 8.56 19.89 -1.94
C PHE A 267 7.92 19.17 -0.73
N VAL A 268 8.71 18.30 -0.08
CA VAL A 268 8.31 17.61 1.15
C VAL A 268 8.43 18.54 2.35
N SER A 269 7.38 18.61 3.17
CA SER A 269 7.38 19.31 4.46
C SER A 269 7.47 18.33 5.64
N PRO A 270 7.78 18.81 6.85
CA PRO A 270 7.72 18.00 8.06
C PRO A 270 6.36 17.35 8.31
N ASP A 271 5.27 18.00 7.92
CA ASP A 271 3.91 17.51 8.14
C ASP A 271 3.60 16.30 7.25
N ASP A 272 4.12 16.26 6.01
CA ASP A 272 3.99 15.07 5.15
C ASP A 272 4.67 13.85 5.78
N ILE A 273 5.84 14.07 6.37
CA ILE A 273 6.64 13.01 7.02
C ILE A 273 5.90 12.51 8.27
N LYS A 274 5.35 13.41 9.08
CA LYS A 274 4.58 13.06 10.28
C LYS A 274 3.29 12.32 9.93
N GLU A 275 2.57 12.78 8.92
CA GLU A 275 1.33 12.16 8.44
C GLU A 275 1.60 10.72 7.99
N MET A 276 2.69 10.49 7.25
CA MET A 276 3.06 9.17 6.76
C MET A 276 3.78 8.29 7.78
N ALA A 277 4.20 8.84 8.93
CA ALA A 277 4.98 8.09 9.91
C ALA A 277 4.23 6.90 10.49
N ARG A 278 2.96 7.04 10.93
CA ARG A 278 2.18 5.88 11.40
C ARG A 278 2.00 4.85 10.26
N PRO A 279 1.29 5.16 9.15
CA PRO A 279 0.90 4.14 8.18
C PRO A 279 2.09 3.41 7.54
N VAL A 280 3.27 4.05 7.51
CA VAL A 280 4.50 3.44 7.01
C VAL A 280 5.32 2.77 8.11
N LEU A 281 5.54 3.39 9.27
CA LEU A 281 6.48 2.84 10.26
C LEU A 281 5.83 1.86 11.24
N GLY A 282 4.50 1.91 11.43
CA GLY A 282 3.81 1.16 12.48
C GLY A 282 4.08 -0.34 12.44
N HIS A 283 3.97 -0.96 11.27
CA HIS A 283 4.22 -2.40 11.10
C HIS A 283 5.69 -2.79 11.01
N ARG A 284 6.60 -1.83 11.21
CA ARG A 284 8.05 -2.03 11.21
C ARG A 284 8.64 -1.89 12.62
N ILE A 285 7.80 -1.68 13.63
CA ILE A 285 8.18 -1.50 15.03
C ILE A 285 7.61 -2.63 15.88
N ILE A 286 8.48 -3.30 16.65
CA ILE A 286 8.09 -4.35 17.60
C ILE A 286 8.29 -3.83 19.02
N LEU A 287 7.25 -3.89 19.85
CA LEU A 287 7.27 -3.42 21.24
C LEU A 287 7.70 -4.49 22.25
N ARG A 288 8.28 -4.06 23.38
CA ARG A 288 8.93 -4.91 24.41
C ARG A 288 7.99 -5.80 25.20
N ASN A 289 6.77 -5.38 25.45
CA ASN A 289 5.74 -6.18 26.12
C ASN A 289 4.39 -5.52 25.88
N VAL A 290 3.40 -6.29 25.42
CA VAL A 290 2.03 -5.77 25.33
C VAL A 290 1.06 -6.75 25.96
N MET A 291 0.70 -6.52 27.23
CA MET A 291 -0.51 -7.12 27.79
C MET A 291 -1.72 -6.37 27.23
N GLY A 292 -2.31 -6.90 26.15
CA GLY A 292 -3.71 -6.64 25.76
C GLY A 292 -4.04 -5.40 24.92
N LYS A 293 -3.13 -4.43 24.69
CA LYS A 293 -3.39 -3.25 23.82
C LYS A 293 -2.19 -2.82 22.96
N ARG A 294 -1.88 -3.61 21.91
CA ARG A 294 -0.67 -3.42 21.08
C ARG A 294 -0.75 -2.16 20.21
N GLU A 295 -1.92 -1.87 19.67
CA GLU A 295 -2.13 -0.77 18.73
C GLU A 295 -2.06 0.61 19.41
N GLY A 296 -2.84 0.82 20.47
CA GLY A 296 -2.84 2.11 21.18
C GLY A 296 -1.49 2.47 21.80
N GLN A 297 -0.69 1.47 22.20
CA GLN A 297 0.67 1.70 22.69
C GLN A 297 1.62 2.06 21.54
N LEU A 298 1.52 1.39 20.40
CA LEU A 298 2.32 1.70 19.21
C LEU A 298 2.07 3.12 18.71
N ASP A 299 0.80 3.56 18.68
CA ASP A 299 0.44 4.93 18.31
C ASP A 299 1.06 5.95 19.26
N ALA A 300 0.99 5.68 20.56
CA ALA A 300 1.61 6.53 21.58
C ALA A 300 3.14 6.62 21.41
N VAL A 301 3.82 5.50 21.12
CA VAL A 301 5.28 5.49 20.88
C VAL A 301 5.63 6.33 19.65
N ILE A 302 4.90 6.16 18.54
CA ILE A 302 5.15 6.96 17.32
C ILE A 302 4.93 8.44 17.60
N GLU A 303 3.84 8.81 18.26
CA GLU A 303 3.60 10.20 18.64
C GLU A 303 4.69 10.78 19.55
N GLN A 304 5.17 10.02 20.53
CA GLN A 304 6.25 10.44 21.41
C GLN A 304 7.54 10.69 20.62
N ILE A 305 7.88 9.79 19.68
CA ILE A 305 9.04 9.95 18.80
C ILE A 305 8.88 11.21 17.94
N LEU A 306 7.73 11.42 17.30
CA LEU A 306 7.48 12.58 16.45
C LEU A 306 7.52 13.91 17.22
N LYS A 307 7.11 13.91 18.49
CA LYS A 307 7.21 15.08 19.39
C LYS A 307 8.63 15.32 19.88
N ALA A 308 9.42 14.26 20.08
CA ALA A 308 10.78 14.34 20.59
C ALA A 308 11.80 14.78 19.53
N VAL A 309 11.62 14.42 18.26
CA VAL A 309 12.53 14.83 17.18
C VAL A 309 12.23 16.28 16.79
N PRO A 310 13.20 17.21 16.94
CA PRO A 310 13.00 18.60 16.57
C PRO A 310 12.68 18.72 15.08
N VAL A 311 11.63 19.48 14.77
CA VAL A 311 11.28 19.85 13.39
C VAL A 311 12.37 20.80 12.86
N PRO A 312 12.91 20.57 11.66
CA PRO A 312 13.87 21.49 11.06
C PRO A 312 13.25 22.89 10.86
N SER A 313 14.00 23.94 11.21
CA SER A 313 13.68 25.30 10.79
C SER A 313 14.07 25.43 9.32
N GLU A 314 13.10 25.54 8.41
CA GLU A 314 13.38 25.72 6.98
C GLU A 314 13.99 27.11 6.74
N ASP A 315 15.25 27.17 6.32
CA ASP A 315 15.74 28.26 5.48
C ASP A 315 15.23 27.97 4.07
N ILE A 316 14.01 28.40 3.74
CA ILE A 316 13.46 28.28 2.39
C ILE A 316 14.40 29.05 1.45
N PRO A 317 14.99 28.42 0.41
CA PRO A 317 15.78 29.17 -0.57
C PRO A 317 14.85 30.21 -1.19
N SER A 318 15.11 31.48 -0.89
CA SER A 318 14.40 32.57 -1.56
C SER A 318 14.61 32.40 -3.07
N GLN A 319 13.55 32.60 -3.87
CA GLN A 319 13.58 32.51 -5.34
C GLN A 319 14.56 33.50 -6.03
N GLN A 320 15.46 34.14 -5.27
CA GLN A 320 16.46 35.09 -5.76
C GLN A 320 17.81 34.46 -6.14
N GLU A 321 18.08 33.20 -5.81
CA GLU A 321 19.38 32.56 -6.14
C GLU A 321 19.39 31.79 -7.48
N ALA A 322 18.26 31.73 -8.21
CA ALA A 322 18.20 31.10 -9.54
C ALA A 322 18.60 32.03 -10.70
N GLN A 323 19.15 33.22 -10.41
CA GLN A 323 19.70 34.15 -11.40
C GLN A 323 21.07 34.66 -10.96
N LEU A 324 22.06 33.76 -10.87
CA LEU A 324 23.48 34.08 -10.94
C LEU A 324 24.21 32.98 -11.71
#